data_AF-A0A0V8QFE4-F1
#
_entry.id   AF-A0A0V8QFE4-F1
#
_cell.length_a   1.000
_cell.length_b   1.000
_cell.length_c   1.000
_cell.angle_alpha   90.00
_cell.angle_beta   90.00
_cell.angle_gamma   90.00
#
_symmetry.space_group_name_H-M   'P 1'
#
loop_
_entity.id
_entity.type
_entity.pdbx_description
1 polymer ?
#
loop_
_entity_poly.entity_id
_entity_poly.type
_entity_poly.pdbx_seq_one_letter_code
_entity_poly.pdbx_strand_id
1 'polypeptide(L)'
;MDTLKLHISEEEIKKFHASQLSSEDLIQLLSHTSHCTWCADRLARETDEAGLYRAPKNFKEAVLQKTDTFSKDSLLSFAARKRQWLFYSTKICAAAFLALLLLFSLPTGDFSAEVSPVDIEYQEPPKLDFTEKLNNTLNSAASNLNKKMNQIFLNQPIKEETYYD
;
A
#
# COMPACT_ATOMS: atom_id res chain seq x y z
N MET A 1 -5.82 -37.80 -22.32
CA MET A 1 -4.66 -37.35 -21.53
C MET A 1 -3.70 -38.52 -21.45
N ASP A 2 -2.40 -38.23 -21.35
CA ASP A 2 -1.26 -39.16 -21.39
C ASP A 2 -0.69 -39.49 -22.77
N THR A 3 0.06 -38.52 -23.31
CA THR A 3 1.29 -38.90 -24.02
C THR A 3 2.37 -39.05 -22.95
N LEU A 4 2.72 -40.30 -22.62
CA LEU A 4 3.94 -40.61 -21.87
C LEU A 4 5.14 -40.21 -22.74
N LYS A 5 5.46 -38.92 -22.76
CA LYS A 5 6.75 -38.45 -23.27
C LYS A 5 7.80 -38.93 -22.29
N LEU A 6 8.66 -39.85 -22.74
CA LEU A 6 9.82 -40.31 -21.98
C LEU A 6 10.73 -39.11 -21.63
N HIS A 7 10.80 -38.13 -22.54
CA HIS A 7 11.52 -36.87 -22.40
C HIS A 7 10.83 -35.75 -23.19
N ILE A 8 11.06 -34.49 -22.77
CA ILE A 8 10.64 -33.28 -23.49
C ILE A 8 11.40 -33.13 -24.82
N SER A 9 10.70 -32.69 -25.87
CA SER A 9 11.30 -32.45 -27.19
C SER A 9 12.11 -31.15 -27.21
N GLU A 10 13.15 -31.09 -28.05
CA GLU A 10 13.98 -29.89 -28.24
C GLU A 10 13.17 -28.68 -28.73
N GLU A 11 12.12 -28.92 -29.53
CA GLU A 11 11.23 -27.86 -29.98
C GLU A 11 10.43 -27.23 -28.83
N GLU A 12 10.11 -28.01 -27.80
CA GLU A 12 9.38 -27.54 -26.63
C GLU A 12 10.28 -26.70 -25.72
N ILE A 13 11.55 -27.09 -25.59
CA ILE A 13 12.54 -26.29 -24.84
C ILE A 13 12.81 -24.96 -25.55
N LYS A 14 12.96 -24.96 -26.89
CA LYS A 14 13.09 -23.72 -27.67
C LYS A 14 11.87 -22.81 -27.54
N LYS A 15 10.66 -23.36 -27.59
CA LYS A 15 9.43 -22.60 -27.33
C LYS A 15 9.40 -22.03 -25.91
N PHE A 16 9.97 -22.74 -24.93
CA PHE A 16 10.02 -22.31 -23.53
C PHE A 16 10.93 -21.09 -23.39
N HIS A 17 12.14 -21.13 -23.96
CA HIS A 17 13.02 -19.96 -24.00
C HIS A 17 12.41 -18.78 -24.76
N ALA A 18 11.67 -19.05 -25.84
CA ALA A 18 10.99 -18.02 -26.61
C ALA A 18 9.70 -17.49 -25.96
N SER A 19 9.27 -18.03 -24.81
CA SER A 19 7.99 -17.70 -24.17
C SER A 19 6.77 -17.91 -25.09
N GLN A 20 6.82 -18.93 -25.94
CA GLN A 20 5.78 -19.25 -26.95
C GLN A 20 4.89 -20.45 -26.56
N LEU A 21 5.04 -21.01 -25.35
CA LEU A 21 4.12 -22.06 -24.87
C LEU A 21 2.83 -21.44 -24.34
N SER A 22 1.74 -22.19 -24.53
CA SER A 22 0.48 -21.96 -23.81
C SER A 22 0.67 -22.21 -22.31
N SER A 23 -0.21 -21.66 -21.48
CA SER A 23 -0.17 -21.84 -20.02
C SER A 23 -0.27 -23.33 -19.63
N GLU A 24 -1.08 -24.09 -20.36
CA GLU A 24 -1.30 -25.52 -20.14
C GLU A 24 -0.06 -26.34 -20.50
N ASP A 25 0.55 -26.08 -21.66
CA ASP A 25 1.76 -26.79 -22.09
C ASP A 25 2.97 -26.43 -21.22
N LEU A 26 3.03 -25.19 -20.72
CA LEU A 26 4.06 -24.75 -19.78
C LEU A 26 3.94 -25.51 -18.46
N ILE A 27 2.74 -25.63 -17.89
CA ILE A 27 2.52 -26.42 -16.66
C ILE A 27 2.90 -27.89 -16.89
N GLN A 28 2.55 -28.46 -18.03
CA GLN A 28 2.92 -29.83 -18.37
C GLN A 28 4.44 -30.02 -18.49
N LEU A 29 5.13 -29.07 -19.12
CA LEU A 29 6.59 -29.09 -19.26
C LEU A 29 7.29 -28.97 -17.90
N LEU A 30 6.87 -28.04 -17.04
CA LEU A 30 7.42 -27.89 -15.68
C LEU A 30 7.12 -29.12 -14.81
N SER A 31 5.90 -29.67 -14.92
CA SER A 31 5.49 -30.89 -14.22
C SER A 31 6.33 -32.11 -14.64
N HIS A 32 6.69 -32.23 -15.92
CA HIS A 32 7.59 -33.28 -16.37
C HIS A 32 9.03 -33.02 -15.89
N THR A 33 9.49 -31.77 -15.92
CA THR A 33 10.85 -31.37 -15.49
C THR A 33 11.07 -31.63 -14.00
N SER A 34 10.04 -31.52 -13.16
CA SER A 34 10.16 -31.83 -11.72
C SER A 34 10.35 -33.32 -11.43
N HIS A 35 9.89 -34.21 -12.32
CA HIS A 35 10.00 -35.67 -12.16
C HIS A 35 11.12 -36.30 -13.02
N CYS A 36 11.65 -35.56 -14.01
CA CYS A 36 12.70 -36.03 -14.92
C CYS A 36 13.99 -35.23 -14.76
N THR A 37 14.97 -35.80 -14.05
CA THR A 37 16.29 -35.17 -13.81
C THR A 37 17.06 -34.88 -15.09
N TRP A 38 16.93 -35.74 -16.11
CA TRP A 38 17.57 -35.53 -17.42
C TRP A 38 17.00 -34.30 -18.13
N CYS A 39 15.68 -34.10 -18.11
CA CYS A 39 15.06 -32.92 -18.70
C CYS A 39 15.43 -31.65 -17.93
N ALA A 40 15.54 -31.72 -16.61
CA ALA A 40 15.98 -30.59 -15.78
C ALA A 40 17.43 -30.18 -16.07
N ASP A 41 18.35 -31.15 -16.16
CA ASP A 41 19.75 -30.88 -16.50
C ASP A 41 19.87 -30.29 -17.91
N ARG A 42 19.15 -30.86 -18.88
CA ARG A 42 19.12 -30.33 -20.24
C ARG A 42 18.58 -28.90 -20.31
N LEU A 43 17.49 -28.61 -19.59
CA LEU A 43 16.91 -27.27 -19.54
C LEU A 43 17.90 -26.25 -18.94
N ALA A 44 18.61 -26.64 -17.87
CA ALA A 44 19.63 -25.81 -17.23
C ALA A 44 20.80 -25.51 -18.19
N ARG A 45 21.27 -26.53 -18.92
CA ARG A 45 22.34 -26.37 -19.91
C ARG A 45 21.94 -25.44 -21.05
N GLU A 46 20.73 -25.59 -21.58
CA GLU A 46 20.23 -24.70 -22.64
C GLU A 46 20.02 -23.25 -22.14
N THR A 47 19.65 -23.03 -20.85
CA THR A 47 19.65 -21.67 -20.25
C THR A 47 21.04 -21.07 -20.11
N ASP A 48 22.05 -21.87 -19.76
CA ASP A 48 23.43 -21.38 -19.64
C ASP A 48 24.01 -21.04 -21.02
N GLU A 49 23.71 -21.85 -22.04
CA GLU A 49 24.11 -21.61 -23.43
C GLU A 49 23.42 -20.40 -24.06
N ALA A 50 22.15 -20.12 -23.71
CA ALA A 50 21.43 -18.94 -24.14
C ALA A 50 22.05 -17.62 -23.63
N GLY A 51 22.96 -17.70 -22.66
CA GLY A 51 23.75 -16.60 -22.15
C GLY A 51 22.99 -15.73 -21.16
N LEU A 52 23.68 -15.34 -20.08
CA LEU A 52 23.14 -14.37 -19.15
C LEU A 52 23.17 -12.98 -19.79
N TYR A 53 21.98 -12.40 -20.04
CA TYR A 53 21.88 -11.00 -20.42
C TYR A 53 22.53 -10.12 -19.34
N ARG A 54 23.38 -9.19 -19.78
CA ARG A 54 23.97 -8.21 -18.88
C ARG A 54 22.86 -7.37 -18.26
N ALA A 55 22.68 -7.47 -16.95
CA ALA A 55 21.71 -6.65 -16.24
C ALA A 55 21.98 -5.16 -16.50
N PRO A 56 20.93 -4.33 -16.72
CA PRO A 56 21.10 -2.90 -16.90
C PRO A 56 21.75 -2.28 -15.66
N LYS A 57 22.50 -1.18 -15.84
CA LYS A 57 23.38 -0.59 -14.82
C LYS A 57 22.71 -0.28 -13.48
N ASN A 58 21.40 -0.02 -13.47
CA ASN A 58 20.63 0.36 -12.29
C ASN A 58 19.70 -0.76 -11.77
N PHE A 59 19.84 -2.00 -12.27
CA PHE A 59 18.96 -3.11 -11.90
C PHE A 59 19.08 -3.46 -10.42
N LYS A 60 20.31 -3.47 -9.90
CA LYS A 60 20.60 -3.79 -8.49
C LYS A 60 19.94 -2.78 -7.56
N GLU A 61 20.13 -1.49 -7.83
CA GLU A 61 19.58 -0.39 -7.04
C GLU A 61 18.05 -0.40 -7.09
N ALA A 62 17.46 -0.65 -8.26
CA ALA A 62 16.00 -0.72 -8.41
C ALA A 62 15.37 -1.90 -7.64
N VAL A 63 16.03 -3.07 -7.60
CA VAL A 63 15.57 -4.23 -6.82
C VAL A 63 15.74 -3.98 -5.32
N LEU A 64 16.87 -3.42 -4.90
CA LEU A 64 17.11 -3.07 -3.50
C LEU A 64 16.11 -2.01 -3.01
N GLN A 65 15.81 -1.00 -3.82
CA GLN A 65 14.81 0.01 -3.48
C GLN A 65 13.42 -0.59 -3.28
N LYS A 66 12.99 -1.51 -4.15
CA LYS A 66 11.67 -2.18 -4.05
C LYS A 66 11.56 -3.10 -2.85
N THR A 67 12.64 -3.80 -2.49
CA THR A 67 12.66 -4.69 -1.31
C THR A 67 12.65 -3.89 0.00
N ASP A 68 13.33 -2.75 0.05
CA ASP A 68 13.27 -1.82 1.18
C ASP A 68 11.89 -1.16 1.35
N THR A 69 11.22 -0.80 0.25
CA THR A 69 9.85 -0.22 0.32
C THR A 69 8.81 -1.22 0.81
N PHE A 70 8.95 -2.51 0.46
CA PHE A 70 8.03 -3.55 0.92
C PHE A 70 8.03 -3.69 2.46
N SER A 71 9.19 -3.48 3.09
CA SER A 71 9.33 -3.53 4.56
C SER A 71 8.76 -2.29 5.25
N LYS A 72 8.82 -1.11 4.62
CA LYS A 72 8.35 0.14 5.23
C LYS A 72 6.83 0.31 5.14
N ASP A 73 6.21 -0.05 4.01
CA ASP A 73 4.76 0.07 3.83
C ASP A 73 3.99 -0.97 4.65
N SER A 74 4.55 -2.18 4.82
CA SER A 74 3.97 -3.21 5.68
C SER A 74 4.03 -2.83 7.17
N LEU A 75 5.12 -2.21 7.63
CA LEU A 75 5.23 -1.72 9.02
C LEU A 75 4.28 -0.56 9.31
N LEU A 76 4.15 0.39 8.38
CA LEU A 76 3.24 1.54 8.53
C LEU A 76 1.77 1.11 8.54
N SER A 77 1.37 0.21 7.64
CA SER A 77 0.01 -0.34 7.60
C SER A 77 -0.33 -1.17 8.84
N PHE A 78 0.63 -1.94 9.39
CA PHE A 78 0.43 -2.69 10.62
C PHE A 78 0.29 -1.77 11.85
N ALA A 79 1.13 -0.74 11.95
CA ALA A 79 1.06 0.25 13.02
C ALA A 79 -0.25 1.06 12.98
N ALA A 80 -0.71 1.44 11.78
CA ALA A 80 -1.99 2.12 11.59
C ALA A 80 -3.19 1.25 12.01
N ARG A 81 -3.20 -0.03 11.62
CA ARG A 81 -4.26 -0.98 11.98
C ARG A 81 -4.34 -1.23 13.49
N LYS A 82 -3.19 -1.35 14.16
CA LYS A 82 -3.10 -1.51 15.63
C LYS A 82 -3.62 -0.27 16.37
N ARG A 83 -3.32 0.93 15.86
CA ARG A 83 -3.77 2.20 16.44
C ARG A 83 -5.30 2.35 16.37
N GLN A 84 -5.92 1.96 15.26
CA GLN A 84 -7.38 1.99 15.11
C GLN A 84 -8.07 1.09 16.14
N TRP A 85 -7.60 -0.15 16.31
CA TRP A 85 -8.18 -1.11 17.25
C TRP A 85 -8.15 -0.60 18.70
N LEU A 86 -7.04 0.03 19.11
CA LEU A 86 -6.92 0.64 20.44
C LEU A 86 -7.96 1.74 20.67
N PHE A 87 -8.15 2.66 19.70
CA PHE A 87 -9.15 3.73 19.84
C PHE A 87 -10.58 3.20 20.00
N TYR A 88 -10.96 2.14 19.27
CA TYR A 88 -12.29 1.54 19.43
C TYR A 88 -12.47 0.88 20.80
N SER A 89 -11.48 0.12 21.27
CA SER A 89 -11.54 -0.52 22.60
C SER A 89 -11.61 0.51 23.74
N THR A 90 -10.85 1.61 23.65
CA THR A 90 -10.86 2.67 24.66
C THR A 90 -12.20 3.38 24.76
N LYS A 91 -12.95 3.57 23.66
CA LYS A 91 -14.28 4.19 23.72
C LYS A 91 -15.29 3.35 24.50
N ILE A 92 -15.27 2.03 24.30
CA ILE A 92 -16.17 1.10 25.01
C ILE A 92 -15.80 1.05 26.49
N CYS A 93 -14.50 0.91 26.80
CA CYS A 93 -14.03 0.94 28.19
C CYS A 93 -14.38 2.27 28.87
N ALA A 94 -14.16 3.41 28.21
CA ALA A 94 -14.48 4.73 28.77
C ALA A 94 -15.97 4.90 29.05
N ALA A 95 -16.85 4.44 28.16
CA ALA A 95 -18.30 4.47 28.39
C ALA A 95 -18.71 3.57 29.56
N ALA A 96 -18.13 2.37 29.66
CA ALA A 96 -18.38 1.45 30.78
C ALA A 96 -17.89 2.04 32.12
N PHE A 97 -16.71 2.65 32.15
CA PHE A 97 -16.21 3.36 33.34
C PHE A 97 -17.11 4.53 33.73
N LEU A 98 -17.58 5.32 32.75
CA LEU A 98 -18.50 6.42 33.02
C LEU A 98 -19.84 5.93 33.62
N ALA A 99 -20.38 4.84 33.08
CA ALA A 99 -21.61 4.22 33.60
C ALA A 99 -21.43 3.69 35.03
N LEU A 100 -20.29 3.07 35.34
CA LEU A 100 -19.96 2.61 36.69
C LEU A 100 -19.77 3.78 37.67
N LEU A 101 -19.13 4.86 37.25
CA LEU A 101 -18.97 6.07 38.05
C LEU A 101 -20.32 6.72 38.36
N LEU A 102 -21.21 6.79 37.38
CA LEU A 102 -22.58 7.26 37.60
C LEU A 102 -23.32 6.35 38.58
N LEU A 103 -23.31 5.04 38.35
CA LEU A 103 -23.99 4.07 39.20
C LEU A 103 -23.51 4.12 40.66
N PHE A 104 -22.20 4.32 40.88
CA PHE A 104 -21.62 4.41 42.23
C PHE A 104 -21.84 5.78 42.89
N SER A 105 -22.02 6.84 42.10
CA SER A 105 -22.24 8.20 42.62
C SER A 105 -23.70 8.48 42.99
N LEU A 106 -24.65 7.64 42.57
CA LEU A 106 -26.03 7.74 43.04
C LEU A 106 -26.12 7.16 44.46
N PRO A 107 -26.54 7.95 45.47
CA PRO A 107 -26.89 7.38 46.76
C PRO A 107 -28.05 6.40 46.57
N THR A 108 -28.00 5.25 47.26
CA THR A 108 -29.00 4.19 47.20
C THR A 108 -30.37 4.69 47.69
N GLY A 109 -31.13 5.32 46.79
CA GLY A 109 -32.51 5.72 46.97
C GLY A 109 -33.25 5.33 45.70
N ASP A 110 -33.99 4.23 45.79
CA ASP A 110 -35.05 3.75 44.90
C ASP A 110 -34.95 4.21 43.43
N PHE A 111 -34.25 3.41 42.62
CA PHE A 111 -34.27 3.52 41.17
C PHE A 111 -35.65 3.09 40.65
N SER A 112 -36.63 3.98 40.74
CA SER A 112 -37.84 3.89 39.92
C SER A 112 -37.41 4.15 38.49
N ALA A 113 -37.28 3.08 37.71
CA ALA A 113 -36.98 3.12 36.29
C ALA A 113 -38.18 3.69 35.52
N GLU A 114 -38.52 4.94 35.75
CA GLU A 114 -39.16 5.73 34.71
C GLU A 114 -38.02 6.13 33.78
N VAL A 115 -37.80 5.31 32.75
CA VAL A 115 -37.04 5.74 31.58
C VAL A 115 -37.85 6.85 30.95
N SER A 116 -37.74 8.06 31.50
CA SER A 116 -37.94 9.26 30.74
C SER A 116 -36.98 9.12 29.57
N PRO A 117 -37.44 9.20 28.31
CA PRO A 117 -36.53 9.18 27.19
C PRO A 117 -35.47 10.23 27.50
N VAL A 118 -34.21 9.80 27.54
CA VAL A 118 -33.11 10.74 27.42
C VAL A 118 -33.41 11.46 26.12
N ASP A 119 -33.92 12.67 26.23
CA ASP A 119 -33.95 13.61 25.14
C ASP A 119 -32.50 13.70 24.72
N ILE A 120 -32.15 12.96 23.67
CA ILE A 120 -31.02 13.34 22.83
C ILE A 120 -31.52 14.63 22.20
N GLU A 121 -31.37 15.73 22.95
CA GLU A 121 -31.42 17.04 22.39
C GLU A 121 -30.40 17.00 21.26
N TYR A 122 -30.92 17.02 20.03
CA TYR A 122 -30.15 17.30 18.84
C TYR A 122 -29.62 18.72 19.03
N GLN A 123 -28.57 18.85 19.84
CA GLN A 123 -27.81 20.06 19.92
C GLN A 123 -27.23 20.21 18.52
N GLU A 124 -27.58 21.31 17.85
CA GLU A 124 -26.91 21.71 16.61
C GLU A 124 -25.41 21.41 16.78
N PRO A 125 -24.77 20.78 15.78
CA PRO A 125 -23.37 20.37 15.90
C PRO A 125 -22.61 21.57 16.47
N PRO A 126 -21.88 21.40 17.59
CA PRO A 126 -21.18 22.52 18.21
C PRO A 126 -20.39 23.16 17.09
N LYS A 127 -20.68 24.43 16.77
CA LYS A 127 -20.06 25.15 15.66
C LYS A 127 -18.56 25.07 15.91
N LEU A 128 -17.94 24.11 15.25
CA LEU A 128 -16.63 23.62 15.62
C LEU A 128 -15.68 24.71 15.16
N ASP A 129 -15.18 25.50 16.11
CA ASP A 129 -14.10 26.49 15.96
C ASP A 129 -12.94 25.96 15.08
N PHE A 130 -12.77 24.63 15.05
CA PHE A 130 -11.85 23.96 14.14
C PHE A 130 -12.10 24.20 12.65
N THR A 131 -13.35 24.23 12.17
CA THR A 131 -13.64 24.44 10.74
C THR A 131 -13.33 25.87 10.32
N GLU A 132 -13.61 26.84 11.19
CA GLU A 132 -13.27 28.25 10.99
C GLU A 132 -11.75 28.47 11.02
N LYS A 133 -11.05 27.83 11.98
CA LYS A 133 -9.58 27.81 12.02
C LYS A 133 -8.96 27.17 10.79
N LEU A 134 -9.52 26.07 10.29
CA LEU A 134 -9.07 25.45 9.05
C LEU A 134 -9.27 26.37 7.86
N ASN A 135 -10.45 26.98 7.73
CA ASN A 135 -10.76 27.88 6.62
C ASN A 135 -9.79 29.08 6.60
N ASN A 136 -9.55 29.69 7.77
CA ASN A 136 -8.63 30.82 7.90
C ASN A 136 -7.18 30.40 7.61
N THR A 137 -6.76 29.21 8.06
CA THR A 137 -5.42 28.66 7.78
C THR A 137 -5.23 28.38 6.29
N LEU A 138 -6.19 27.75 5.62
CA LEU A 138 -6.12 27.44 4.20
C LEU A 138 -6.10 28.71 3.33
N ASN A 139 -6.92 29.71 3.66
CA ASN A 139 -6.91 30.99 2.95
C ASN A 139 -5.58 31.76 3.15
N SER A 140 -5.00 31.70 4.34
CA SER A 140 -3.67 32.28 4.59
C SER A 140 -2.56 31.54 3.84
N ALA A 141 -2.63 30.22 3.73
CA ALA A 141 -1.67 29.42 2.97
C ALA A 141 -1.78 29.71 1.47
N ALA A 142 -3.00 29.76 0.92
CA ALA A 142 -3.24 30.05 -0.49
C ALA A 142 -2.72 31.44 -0.90
N SER A 143 -2.95 32.47 -0.08
CA SER A 143 -2.45 33.82 -0.37
C SER A 143 -0.93 33.92 -0.29
N ASN A 144 -0.30 33.25 0.68
CA ASN A 144 1.16 33.17 0.77
C ASN A 144 1.79 32.45 -0.44
N LEU A 145 1.16 31.36 -0.91
CA LEU A 145 1.60 30.64 -2.10
C LEU A 145 1.46 31.49 -3.36
N ASN A 146 0.32 32.17 -3.54
CA ASN A 146 0.10 33.06 -4.67
C ASN A 146 1.11 34.22 -4.69
N LYS A 147 1.37 34.84 -3.54
CA LYS A 147 2.39 35.88 -3.40
C LYS A 147 3.79 35.36 -3.74
N LYS A 148 4.16 34.18 -3.23
CA LYS A 148 5.47 33.56 -3.50
C LYS A 148 5.62 33.16 -4.96
N MET A 149 4.57 32.63 -5.58
CA MET A 149 4.54 32.35 -7.02
C MET A 149 4.75 33.62 -7.82
N ASN A 150 3.97 34.69 -7.58
CA ASN A 150 4.13 35.94 -8.31
C ASN A 150 5.53 36.54 -8.17
N GLN A 151 6.15 36.45 -6.98
CA GLN A 151 7.54 36.86 -6.80
C GLN A 151 8.53 36.02 -7.62
N ILE A 152 8.30 34.71 -7.72
CA ILE A 152 9.15 33.81 -8.52
C ILE A 152 8.96 34.07 -10.02
N PHE A 153 7.72 34.25 -10.49
CA PHE A 153 7.43 34.53 -11.89
C PHE A 153 7.97 35.90 -12.34
N LEU A 154 7.89 36.92 -11.48
CA LEU A 154 8.36 38.27 -11.81
C LEU A 154 9.89 38.43 -11.67
N ASN A 155 10.57 37.58 -10.90
CA ASN A 155 12.03 37.58 -10.76
C ASN A 155 12.73 36.51 -11.61
N GLN A 156 12.07 35.93 -12.62
CA GLN A 156 12.76 35.05 -13.56
C GLN A 156 13.75 35.88 -14.39
N PRO A 157 15.07 35.62 -14.31
CA PRO A 157 16.01 36.27 -15.23
C PRO A 157 15.67 35.78 -16.65
N ILE A 158 15.39 36.71 -17.54
CA ILE A 158 15.33 36.46 -18.98
C ILE A 158 16.71 35.91 -19.36
N LYS A 159 16.82 34.59 -19.55
CA LYS A 159 18.00 34.01 -20.18
C LYS A 159 17.88 34.32 -21.67
N GLU A 160 18.57 35.36 -22.12
CA GLU A 160 18.92 35.50 -23.53
C GLU A 160 19.74 34.28 -23.92
N GLU A 161 19.15 33.36 -24.68
CA GLU A 161 19.90 32.38 -25.45
C GLU A 161 20.62 33.13 -26.58
N THR A 162 21.88 33.48 -26.35
CA THR A 162 22.78 33.93 -27.40
C THR A 162 23.35 32.74 -28.17
N TYR A 163 23.30 32.90 -29.48
CA TYR A 163 23.66 32.04 -30.61
C TYR A 163 25.15 32.20 -31.04
N TYR A 164 25.75 31.13 -31.60
CA TYR A 164 27.16 30.89 -32.05
C TYR A 164 28.25 30.80 -30.95
N ASP A 165 29.25 29.91 -30.95
CA ASP A 165 30.01 29.20 -32.01
C ASP A 165 30.17 27.68 -31.78
#